data_AF-D4XNC4-F1
#
_entry.id   AF-D4XNC4-F1
#
_cell.length_a   1.000
_cell.length_b   1.000
_cell.length_c   1.000
_cell.angle_alpha   90.00
_cell.angle_beta   90.00
_cell.angle_gamma   90.00
#
_symmetry.space_group_name_H-M   'P 1'
#
loop_
_entity.id
_entity.type
_entity.pdbx_description
1 polymer ?
#
loop_
_entity_poly.entity_id
_entity_poly.type
_entity_poly.pdbx_seq_one_letter_code
_entity_poly.pdbx_strand_id
1 'polypeptide(L)' 'MQMSNPIDSPTVIHELTTENGGITFTDILDGKIELFISDQHTSAFSFESCVYDLEMVAPNNDVIRLLEGEVTLSKEVTR' A
#
# COMPACT_ATOMS: atom_id res chain seq x y z
N MET A 1 3.96 -2.75 0.28
CA MET A 1 2.94 -2.22 -0.64
C MET A 1 3.40 -0.85 -1.08
N GLN A 2 3.39 -0.57 -2.38
CA GLN A 2 3.76 0.71 -2.92
C GLN A 2 2.57 1.29 -3.70
N MET A 3 2.30 2.58 -3.52
CA MET A 3 1.33 3.33 -4.31
C MET A 3 2.07 4.26 -5.26
N SER A 4 1.76 4.20 -6.55
CA SER A 4 2.44 4.97 -7.59
C SER A 4 1.47 5.43 -8.68
N ASN A 5 1.83 6.49 -9.41
CA ASN A 5 1.02 6.95 -10.52
C ASN A 5 1.10 5.96 -11.71
N PRO A 6 0.00 5.71 -12.43
CA PRO A 6 -0.05 4.75 -13.53
C PRO A 6 0.80 5.12 -14.77
N ILE A 7 1.23 6.38 -14.90
CA ILE A 7 2.01 6.88 -16.05
C ILE A 7 3.41 7.22 -15.57
N ASP A 8 4.39 6.37 -15.93
CA ASP A 8 5.86 6.60 -16.01
C ASP A 8 6.53 7.49 -14.94
N SER A 9 5.92 7.64 -13.77
CA SER A 9 6.46 8.42 -12.67
C SER A 9 7.04 7.45 -11.65
N PRO A 10 8.37 7.44 -11.45
CA PRO A 10 8.99 6.68 -10.35
C PRO A 10 8.66 7.29 -8.98
N THR A 11 7.76 8.29 -8.93
CA THR A 11 7.36 8.94 -7.70
C THR A 11 6.43 8.02 -6.93
N VAL A 12 6.96 7.44 -5.86
CA VAL A 12 6.17 6.73 -4.86
C VAL A 12 5.31 7.74 -4.10
N ILE A 13 3.99 7.57 -4.17
CA ILE A 13 3.01 8.38 -3.44
C ILE A 13 3.02 7.98 -1.97
N HIS A 14 3.04 6.68 -1.72
CA HIS A 14 3.07 6.13 -0.38
C HIS A 14 3.63 4.72 -0.40
N GLU A 15 4.30 4.34 0.68
CA GLU A 15 4.87 3.01 0.86
C GLU A 15 4.45 2.49 2.22
N LEU A 16 4.04 1.23 2.27
CA LEU A 16 3.77 0.48 3.50
C LEU A 16 4.72 -0.70 3.55
N THR A 17 5.50 -0.77 4.61
CA THR A 17 6.44 -1.85 4.89
C THR A 17 6.23 -2.34 6.31
N THR A 18 6.84 -3.47 6.65
CA THR A 18 6.88 -3.94 8.04
C THR A 18 7.76 -3.04 8.91
N GLU A 19 8.73 -2.35 8.32
CA GLU A 19 9.65 -1.44 9.02
C GLU A 19 9.01 -0.11 9.37
N ASN A 20 8.13 0.42 8.50
CA ASN A 20 7.42 1.68 8.75
C ASN A 20 6.11 1.48 9.55
N GLY A 21 5.79 0.25 9.95
CA GLY A 21 4.58 -0.09 10.69
C GLY A 21 3.30 -0.09 9.85
N GLY A 22 3.41 0.13 8.53
CA GLY A 22 2.28 0.11 7.61
C GLY A 22 1.76 -1.30 7.31
N ILE A 23 2.60 -2.33 7.50
CA ILE A 23 2.22 -3.74 7.37
C ILE A 23 2.55 -4.49 8.67
N THR A 24 1.57 -5.15 9.27
CA THR A 24 1.79 -6.03 10.42
C THR A 24 1.27 -7.43 10.15
N PHE A 25 2.01 -8.44 10.61
CA PHE A 25 1.51 -9.82 10.59
C PHE A 25 0.69 -10.04 11.86
N THR A 26 -0.63 -10.04 11.72
CA THR A 26 -1.55 -10.25 12.85
C THR A 26 -1.69 -11.73 13.20
N ASP A 27 -1.53 -12.61 12.21
CA ASP A 27 -1.54 -14.06 12.39
C ASP A 27 -0.63 -14.73 11.36
N ILE A 28 0.57 -15.10 11.80
CA ILE A 28 1.62 -15.66 10.93
C ILE A 28 1.22 -17.05 10.42
N LEU A 29 0.48 -17.83 11.21
CA LEU A 29 0.13 -19.21 10.87
C LEU A 29 -1.01 -19.27 9.86
N ASP A 30 -1.95 -18.34 9.94
CA ASP A 30 -3.05 -18.22 8.97
C ASP A 30 -2.72 -17.27 7.80
N GLY A 31 -1.53 -16.66 7.79
CA GLY A 31 -1.10 -15.73 6.73
C GLY A 31 -1.86 -14.40 6.73
N LYS A 32 -2.36 -13.95 7.89
CA LYS A 32 -3.09 -12.67 8.00
C LYS A 32 -2.10 -11.53 8.14
N ILE A 33 -2.28 -10.55 7.26
CA ILE A 33 -1.59 -9.27 7.29
C ILE A 33 -2.62 -8.16 7.48
N GLU A 34 -2.24 -7.15 8.24
CA GLU A 34 -2.98 -5.91 8.39
C GLU A 34 -2.20 -4.80 7.69
N LEU A 35 -2.92 -4.01 6.90
CA LEU A 35 -2.42 -2.82 6.21
C LEU A 35 -3.02 -1.62 6.92
N PHE A 36 -2.18 -0.75 7.46
CA PHE A 36 -2.62 0.43 8.20
C PHE A 36 -2.09 1.71 7.56
N ILE A 37 -3.00 2.64 7.25
CA ILE A 37 -2.67 3.99 6.77
C ILE A 37 -3.36 4.98 7.72
N SER A 38 -2.58 5.87 8.32
CA SER A 38 -3.13 6.84 9.28
C SER A 38 -3.99 7.92 8.60
N ASP A 39 -4.79 8.61 9.40
CA ASP A 39 -5.56 9.79 9.00
C ASP A 39 -4.66 10.93 8.50
N GLN A 40 -3.49 11.14 9.12
CA GLN A 40 -2.50 12.11 8.68
C GLN A 40 -1.95 11.79 7.28
N HIS A 41 -1.72 10.52 6.96
CA HIS A 41 -1.26 10.11 5.64
C HIS A 41 -2.38 10.21 4.60
N THR A 42 -3.58 9.71 4.92
CA THR A 42 -4.72 9.75 3.99
C THR A 42 -5.20 11.17 3.69
N SER A 43 -5.15 12.08 4.66
CA SER A 43 -5.50 13.50 4.45
C SER A 43 -4.48 14.26 3.61
N ALA A 44 -3.22 13.79 3.55
CA ALA A 44 -2.18 14.39 2.71
C ALA A 44 -2.27 13.94 1.24
N PHE A 45 -3.10 12.94 0.91
CA PHE A 45 -3.21 12.43 -0.44
C PHE A 45 -3.90 13.43 -1.37
N SER A 46 -3.22 13.77 -2.46
CA SER A 46 -3.69 14.75 -3.44
C SER A 46 -4.12 14.15 -4.78
N PHE A 47 -3.79 12.88 -5.04
CA PHE A 47 -4.09 12.18 -6.29
C PHE A 47 -5.59 11.88 -6.48
N GLU A 48 -6.01 11.59 -7.72
CA GLU A 48 -7.38 11.16 -8.05
C GLU A 48 -7.47 9.63 -8.14
N SER A 49 -6.57 9.00 -8.90
CA SER A 49 -6.32 7.57 -8.85
C SER A 49 -4.83 7.24 -8.90
N CYS A 50 -4.48 6.10 -8.32
CA CYS A 50 -3.13 5.55 -8.35
C CYS A 50 -3.19 4.02 -8.46
N VAL A 51 -2.07 3.42 -8.82
CA VAL A 51 -1.93 1.96 -8.84
C VAL A 51 -1.16 1.54 -7.60
N TYR A 52 -1.58 0.44 -7.00
CA TYR A 52 -0.86 -0.19 -5.91
C TYR A 52 -0.38 -1.58 -6.30
N ASP A 53 0.77 -1.95 -5.75
CA ASP A 53 1.24 -3.32 -5.70
C ASP A 53 1.66 -3.69 -4.27
N LEU A 54 1.39 -4.93 -3.88
CA LEU A 54 1.84 -5.53 -2.65
C LEU A 54 2.71 -6.71 -3.00
N GLU A 55 3.96 -6.64 -2.59
CA GLU A 55 4.95 -7.68 -2.81
C GLU A 55 5.43 -8.23 -1.46
N MET A 56 5.64 -9.53 -1.43
CA MET A 56 6.26 -10.24 -0.31
C MET A 56 7.62 -10.74 -0.76
N VAL A 57 8.64 -10.44 0.04
CA VAL A 57 9.97 -11.00 -0.14
C VAL A 57 10.05 -12.28 0.69
N ALA A 58 10.15 -13.42 0.02
CA ALA A 58 10.31 -14.71 0.67
C ALA A 58 11.75 -14.89 1.21
N PRO A 59 11.98 -15.80 2.17
CA PRO A 59 13.32 -16.00 2.76
C PRO A 59 14.41 -16.40 1.77
N ASN A 60 14.03 -16.88 0.59
CA ASN A 60 14.94 -17.21 -0.52
C ASN A 60 15.24 -16.02 -1.44
N ASN A 61 14.82 -14.80 -1.07
CA ASN A 61 14.87 -13.56 -1.86
C ASN A 61 13.98 -13.53 -3.11
N ASP A 62 13.05 -14.47 -3.24
CA ASP A 62 12.04 -14.36 -4.30
C ASP A 62 11.03 -13.26 -3.93
N VAL A 63 10.78 -12.38 -4.89
CA VAL A 63 9.75 -11.35 -4.78
C VAL A 63 8.46 -11.89 -5.38
N ILE A 64 7.44 -12.05 -4.55
CA ILE A 64 6.13 -12.57 -4.94
C ILE A 64 5.12 -11.43 -4.85
N ARG A 65 4.53 -11.07 -5.98
CA ARG A 65 3.41 -10.14 -6.01
C ARG A 65 2.14 -10.82 -5.49
N LEU A 66 1.61 -10.31 -4.39
CA LEU A 66 0.42 -10.86 -3.72
C LEU A 66 -0.86 -10.17 -4.20
N LEU A 67 -0.82 -8.84 -4.30
CA LEU A 67 -1.96 -8.03 -4.70
C LEU A 67 -1.49 -6.90 -5.62
N GLU A 68 -2.31 -6.55 -6.59
CA GLU A 68 -2.15 -5.35 -7.41
C GLU A 68 -3.54 -4.81 -7.78
N GLY A 69 -3.61 -3.51 -8.03
CA GLY A 69 -4.85 -2.91 -8.49
C GLY A 69 -4.80 -1.39 -8.52
N GLU A 70 -5.97 -0.80 -8.73
CA GLU A 70 -6.15 0.66 -8.72
C GLU A 70 -6.81 1.10 -7.40
N VAL A 71 -6.33 2.22 -6.85
CA VAL A 71 -6.97 2.94 -5.75
C VAL A 71 -7.50 4.26 -6.30
N THR A 72 -8.79 4.53 -6.04
CA THR A 72 -9.41 5.83 -6.34
C THR A 72 -9.62 6.59 -5.04
N LEU A 73 -9.12 7.82 -4.95
CA LEU A 73 -9.30 8.67 -3.78
C LEU A 73 -10.61 9.45 -3.88
N SER A 74 -11.59 9.10 -3.04
CA SER A 74 -12.82 9.87 -2.89
C SER A 74 -12.69 10.87 -1.74
N LYS A 75 -12.58 12.17 -2.06
CA LYS A 75 -12.53 13.26 -1.07
C LYS A 75 -13.95 13.66 -0.63
N GLU A 76 -14.10 14.15 0.61
CA GLU A 76 -15.36 14.73 1.13
C GLU A 76 -16.57 13.77 1.25
N VAL A 77 -16.36 12.54 1.74
CA VAL A 77 -17.43 11.50 1.79
C VAL A 77 -18.50 11.76 2.86
N THR A 78 -18.31 12.72 3.77
CA THR A 78 -19.20 12.98 4.92
C THR A 78 -19.87 14.35 4.91
N ARG A 79 -20.12 14.94 3.73
CA ARG A 79 -20.79 16.25 3.66
C ARG A 79 -22.26 16.21 4.06
#